data_AF-A0A7K4A2L4-F1
#
_entry.id   AF-A0A7K4A2L4-F1
#
_cell.length_a   1.000
_cell.length_b   1.000
_cell.length_c   1.000
_cell.angle_alpha   90.00
_cell.angle_beta   90.00
_cell.angle_gamma   90.00
#
_symmetry.space_group_name_H-M   'P 1'
#
loop_
_entity.id
_entity.type
_entity.pdbx_description
1 polymer ?
#
loop_
_entity_poly.entity_id
_entity_poly.type
_entity_poly.pdbx_seq_one_letter_code
_entity_poly.pdbx_strand_id
1 'polypeptide(L)'
;MKHTVSQFRDGRGLPGITWSRTLLIVSLFALVILPAGGQITVVPPEVTITDLETYHIGDMITLSGTTNLASGNELLVEVLSQSFGPTQEKTGGDFFGASGTTLVQSAPGEKNTWSFSFDTATFGPDTYLVTVTGVTVPNAVATSSFSLVASTPTQTPDLPTLPTTQQTTIPTESTPPPTTTAGVPVIILIGMVTLILTGFGIGRRRR
;
A
#
# COMPACT_ATOMS: atom_id res chain seq x y z
N MET A 1 109.47 -34.32 53.06
CA MET A 1 109.78 -34.95 51.76
C MET A 1 109.25 -36.38 51.79
N LYS A 2 108.51 -36.78 50.75
CA LYS A 2 107.81 -38.07 50.51
C LYS A 2 106.33 -38.16 50.95
N HIS A 3 105.49 -38.08 49.89
CA HIS A 3 104.25 -38.80 49.54
C HIS A 3 103.09 -38.92 50.54
N THR A 4 101.87 -38.64 50.02
CA THR A 4 100.74 -39.61 49.94
C THR A 4 99.36 -38.98 50.20
N VAL A 5 98.60 -38.86 49.10
CA VAL A 5 97.18 -39.27 48.89
C VAL A 5 96.03 -38.43 49.49
N SER A 6 94.96 -38.42 48.67
CA SER A 6 93.54 -38.28 48.96
C SER A 6 92.93 -36.88 48.89
N GLN A 7 92.52 -36.50 47.67
CA GLN A 7 91.42 -35.56 47.48
C GLN A 7 90.18 -36.37 47.08
N PHE A 8 89.32 -36.63 48.06
CA PHE A 8 87.97 -37.14 47.88
C PHE A 8 87.05 -36.27 48.74
N ARG A 9 86.22 -35.43 48.12
CA ARG A 9 84.76 -35.63 48.06
C ARG A 9 83.98 -34.32 47.83
N ASP A 10 83.21 -34.35 46.74
CA ASP A 10 81.90 -33.75 46.50
C ASP A 10 81.67 -32.24 46.74
N GLY A 11 81.82 -31.48 45.66
CA GLY A 11 80.93 -30.36 45.36
C GLY A 11 80.07 -30.73 44.15
N ARG A 12 78.79 -31.04 44.36
CA ARG A 12 77.80 -31.33 43.31
C ARG A 12 77.66 -30.13 42.36
N GLY A 13 78.35 -30.16 41.23
CA GLY A 13 78.17 -29.24 40.11
C GLY A 13 76.93 -29.61 39.30
N LEU A 14 76.04 -28.64 39.11
CA LEU A 14 74.88 -28.72 38.24
C LEU A 14 75.29 -29.11 36.81
N PRO A 15 74.61 -30.06 36.14
CA PRO A 15 75.01 -30.50 34.81
C PRO A 15 74.81 -29.38 33.78
N GLY A 16 75.89 -29.11 33.05
CA GLY A 16 75.98 -28.12 31.99
C GLY A 16 74.90 -28.29 30.93
N ILE A 17 74.10 -27.25 30.77
CA ILE A 17 73.17 -27.06 29.67
C ILE A 17 73.99 -26.86 28.40
N THR A 18 74.14 -27.92 27.61
CA THR A 18 74.81 -27.87 26.30
C THR A 18 73.92 -27.17 25.28
N TRP A 19 74.27 -25.94 24.92
CA TRP A 19 73.61 -25.01 23.97
C TRP A 19 73.60 -25.45 22.50
N SER A 20 73.36 -26.73 22.20
CA SER A 20 73.37 -27.23 20.81
C SER A 20 72.09 -27.96 20.39
N ARG A 21 71.13 -28.15 21.32
CA ARG A 21 69.86 -28.84 21.01
C ARG A 21 68.60 -28.00 21.24
N THR A 22 68.74 -26.74 21.63
CA THR A 22 67.64 -25.79 21.87
C THR A 22 67.29 -24.93 20.65
N LEU A 23 67.61 -25.38 19.43
CA LEU A 23 67.24 -24.69 18.19
C LEU A 23 66.27 -25.48 17.32
N LEU A 24 65.92 -26.72 17.70
CA LEU A 24 64.95 -27.53 16.95
C LEU A 24 63.52 -27.52 17.51
N ILE A 25 63.26 -26.90 18.68
CA ILE A 25 61.91 -26.84 19.27
C ILE A 25 61.22 -25.48 19.07
N VAL A 26 61.91 -24.46 18.53
CA VAL A 26 61.27 -23.19 18.17
C VAL A 26 60.77 -23.17 16.71
N SER A 27 61.00 -24.24 15.95
CA SER A 27 60.72 -24.29 14.49
C SER A 27 59.52 -25.15 14.07
N LEU A 28 58.57 -25.46 14.98
CA LEU A 28 57.31 -26.15 14.64
C LEU A 28 56.07 -25.51 15.28
N PHE A 29 56.11 -24.20 15.56
CA PHE A 29 54.91 -23.45 15.98
C PHE A 29 54.87 -22.04 15.38
N ALA A 30 55.34 -21.88 14.15
CA ALA A 30 54.69 -20.93 13.24
C ALA A 30 53.40 -21.59 12.75
N LEU A 31 52.46 -21.80 13.68
CA LEU A 31 51.07 -22.04 13.32
C LEU A 31 50.64 -20.77 12.59
N VAL A 32 50.63 -20.87 11.26
CA VAL A 32 49.96 -19.93 10.38
C VAL A 32 48.50 -19.92 10.82
N ILE A 33 48.17 -19.05 11.77
CA ILE A 33 46.81 -18.60 11.99
C ILE A 33 46.55 -17.67 10.81
N LEU A 34 46.20 -18.27 9.67
CA LEU A 34 45.34 -17.56 8.73
C LEU A 34 44.13 -17.15 9.57
N PRO A 35 43.84 -15.85 9.77
CA PRO A 35 42.48 -15.51 10.12
C PRO A 35 41.69 -16.10 8.95
N ALA A 36 40.87 -17.12 9.23
CA ALA A 36 39.77 -17.45 8.36
C ALA A 36 38.98 -16.15 8.29
N GLY A 37 39.28 -15.33 7.28
CA GLY A 37 38.60 -14.10 7.00
C GLY A 37 37.19 -14.52 6.64
N GLY A 38 36.34 -14.63 7.65
CA GLY A 38 34.92 -14.84 7.46
C GLY A 38 34.46 -13.69 6.58
N GLN A 39 34.17 -13.99 5.33
CA GLN A 39 33.58 -13.02 4.43
C GLN A 39 32.22 -12.66 5.04
N ILE A 40 32.05 -11.42 5.48
CA ILE A 40 30.74 -10.92 5.91
C ILE A 40 29.94 -10.73 4.62
N THR A 41 29.14 -11.73 4.27
CA THR A 41 28.22 -11.62 3.13
C THR A 41 27.06 -10.73 3.55
N VAL A 42 27.05 -9.49 3.06
CA VAL A 42 25.89 -8.62 3.16
C VAL A 42 24.89 -9.04 2.08
N VAL A 43 23.77 -9.62 2.48
CA VAL A 43 22.68 -9.92 1.56
C VAL A 43 21.92 -8.61 1.31
N PRO A 44 21.76 -8.17 0.05
CA PRO A 44 21.02 -6.95 -0.26
C PRO A 44 19.52 -7.12 0.10
N PRO A 45 18.81 -6.02 0.40
CA PRO A 45 17.37 -6.08 0.62
C PRO A 45 16.67 -6.52 -0.67
N GLU A 46 15.69 -7.40 -0.53
CA GLU A 46 14.96 -8.02 -1.64
C GLU A 46 13.47 -8.05 -1.31
N VAL A 47 12.66 -7.62 -2.27
CA VAL A 47 11.21 -7.71 -2.25
C VAL A 47 10.78 -8.28 -3.60
N THR A 48 9.80 -9.16 -3.60
CA THR A 48 9.19 -9.72 -4.80
C THR A 48 7.70 -9.45 -4.78
N ILE A 49 7.09 -9.43 -5.96
CA ILE A 49 5.64 -9.40 -6.15
C ILE A 49 5.27 -10.72 -6.84
N THR A 50 4.26 -11.41 -6.34
CA THR A 50 3.70 -12.59 -7.00
C THR A 50 3.17 -12.21 -8.37
N ASP A 51 3.26 -13.11 -9.35
CA ASP A 51 2.79 -12.86 -10.71
C ASP A 51 1.34 -12.34 -10.71
N LEU A 52 1.10 -11.29 -11.50
CA LEU A 52 -0.19 -10.62 -11.59
C LEU A 52 -0.87 -10.97 -12.91
N GLU A 53 -2.18 -11.20 -12.86
CA GLU A 53 -3.00 -11.53 -14.02
C GLU A 53 -3.85 -10.33 -14.49
N THR A 54 -4.80 -10.58 -15.37
CA THR A 54 -5.81 -9.60 -15.76
C THR A 54 -6.98 -9.63 -14.77
N TYR A 55 -7.39 -8.46 -14.28
CA TYR A 55 -8.52 -8.29 -13.37
C TYR A 55 -9.64 -7.49 -14.02
N HIS A 56 -10.83 -7.53 -13.43
CA HIS A 56 -11.99 -6.75 -13.86
C HIS A 56 -12.29 -5.61 -12.88
N ILE A 57 -12.82 -4.51 -13.39
CA ILE A 57 -13.30 -3.41 -12.55
C ILE A 57 -14.33 -3.94 -11.54
N GLY A 58 -14.15 -3.58 -10.27
CA GLY A 58 -15.00 -4.05 -9.16
C GLY A 58 -14.47 -5.29 -8.45
N ASP A 59 -13.37 -5.88 -8.93
CA ASP A 59 -12.67 -6.94 -8.21
C ASP A 59 -11.99 -6.39 -6.95
N MET A 60 -12.01 -7.20 -5.89
CA MET A 60 -11.18 -7.00 -4.70
C MET A 60 -9.83 -7.68 -4.94
N ILE A 61 -8.81 -6.91 -5.29
CA ILE A 61 -7.48 -7.43 -5.61
C ILE A 61 -6.67 -7.57 -4.33
N THR A 62 -5.95 -8.67 -4.18
CA THR A 62 -4.98 -8.87 -3.10
C THR A 62 -3.60 -9.11 -3.72
N LEU A 63 -2.73 -8.10 -3.58
CA LEU A 63 -1.33 -8.22 -3.93
C LEU A 63 -0.61 -9.00 -2.83
N SER A 64 0.40 -9.77 -3.23
CA SER A 64 1.25 -10.51 -2.32
C SER A 64 2.66 -10.64 -2.88
N GLY A 65 3.58 -11.06 -2.03
CA GLY A 65 4.92 -11.43 -2.44
C GLY A 65 5.78 -11.88 -1.28
N THR A 66 7.08 -12.00 -1.55
CA THR A 66 8.07 -12.43 -0.56
C THR A 66 9.16 -11.38 -0.36
N THR A 67 9.87 -11.45 0.75
CA THR A 67 10.96 -10.54 1.07
C THR A 67 11.94 -11.17 2.04
N ASN A 68 13.19 -10.69 2.03
CA ASN A 68 14.18 -11.00 3.07
C ASN A 68 14.20 -9.96 4.22
N LEU A 69 13.31 -8.96 4.19
CA LEU A 69 13.16 -7.98 5.27
C LEU A 69 12.62 -8.66 6.53
N ALA A 70 12.97 -8.12 7.70
CA ALA A 70 12.49 -8.64 8.99
C ALA A 70 10.98 -8.48 9.14
N SER A 71 10.34 -9.40 9.85
CA SER A 71 8.92 -9.25 10.19
C SER A 71 8.69 -8.00 11.05
N GLY A 72 7.58 -7.31 10.80
CA GLY A 72 7.26 -6.03 11.41
C GLY A 72 7.82 -4.82 10.66
N ASN A 73 8.69 -5.02 9.65
CA ASN A 73 9.05 -3.93 8.74
C ASN A 73 7.84 -3.51 7.90
N GLU A 74 7.77 -2.23 7.57
CA GLU A 74 6.72 -1.66 6.73
C GLU A 74 7.15 -1.58 5.26
N LEU A 75 6.21 -1.93 4.38
CA LEU A 75 6.29 -1.74 2.94
C LEU A 75 5.21 -0.74 2.51
N LEU A 76 5.60 0.26 1.73
CA LEU A 76 4.67 1.13 1.01
C LEU A 76 4.34 0.46 -0.32
N VAL A 77 3.05 0.28 -0.58
CA VAL A 77 2.51 -0.23 -1.83
C VAL A 77 1.81 0.91 -2.55
N GLU A 78 2.18 1.11 -3.80
CA GLU A 78 1.60 2.10 -4.69
C GLU A 78 1.13 1.39 -5.96
N VAL A 79 -0.13 1.60 -6.32
CA VAL A 79 -0.76 1.10 -7.53
C VAL A 79 -1.17 2.33 -8.30
N LEU A 80 -0.63 2.54 -9.50
CA LEU A 80 -0.90 3.73 -10.30
C LEU A 80 -1.16 3.36 -11.75
N SER A 81 -2.22 3.92 -12.32
CA SER A 81 -2.53 3.85 -13.75
C SER A 81 -1.33 4.36 -14.56
N GLN A 82 -0.87 3.60 -15.54
CA GLN A 82 0.23 4.00 -16.41
C GLN A 82 -0.17 5.14 -17.35
N SER A 83 -1.47 5.33 -17.58
CA SER A 83 -2.01 6.48 -18.29
C SER A 83 -2.12 7.74 -17.41
N PHE A 84 -1.73 7.67 -16.13
CA PHE A 84 -1.69 8.83 -15.25
C PHE A 84 -0.65 9.85 -15.75
N GLY A 85 -1.15 10.96 -16.29
CA GLY A 85 -0.36 12.09 -16.77
C GLY A 85 -1.10 13.39 -16.54
N PRO A 86 -0.47 14.55 -16.84
CA PRO A 86 -1.09 15.87 -16.72
C PRO A 86 -2.22 16.01 -17.75
N THR A 87 -3.37 15.40 -17.47
CA THR A 87 -4.56 15.50 -18.28
C THR A 87 -5.51 16.50 -17.64
N GLN A 88 -6.14 17.29 -18.50
CA GLN A 88 -7.20 18.24 -18.15
C GLN A 88 -8.22 17.54 -17.26
N GLU A 89 -8.76 18.26 -16.27
CA GLU A 89 -9.80 17.81 -15.34
C GLU A 89 -10.82 16.93 -16.06
N LYS A 90 -10.70 15.61 -15.90
CA LYS A 90 -11.63 14.66 -16.52
C LYS A 90 -12.91 14.75 -15.72
N THR A 91 -13.97 15.26 -16.33
CA THR A 91 -15.33 15.22 -15.79
C THR A 91 -15.79 13.76 -15.73
N GLY A 92 -15.41 13.05 -14.67
CA GLY A 92 -15.72 11.64 -14.47
C GLY A 92 -14.76 11.08 -13.44
N GLY A 93 -15.26 10.81 -12.23
CA GLY A 93 -14.52 10.45 -11.02
C GLY A 93 -13.82 9.09 -11.03
N ASP A 94 -13.16 8.74 -12.14
CA ASP A 94 -12.31 7.58 -12.25
C ASP A 94 -11.04 7.83 -11.42
N PHE A 95 -10.82 7.00 -10.41
CA PHE A 95 -9.62 7.05 -9.58
C PHE A 95 -8.46 6.34 -10.28
N PHE A 96 -7.25 6.89 -10.15
CA PHE A 96 -6.09 6.45 -10.93
C PHE A 96 -5.17 5.46 -10.20
N GLY A 97 -5.57 4.92 -9.04
CA GLY A 97 -4.68 4.06 -8.29
C GLY A 97 -5.11 3.70 -6.87
N ALA A 98 -4.22 3.11 -6.09
CA ALA A 98 -4.35 2.93 -4.64
C ALA A 98 -2.97 3.06 -4.00
N SER A 99 -2.93 3.48 -2.74
CA SER A 99 -1.69 3.48 -1.98
C SER A 99 -1.96 3.13 -0.52
N GLY A 100 -1.00 2.48 0.12
CA GLY A 100 -1.06 2.17 1.53
C GLY A 100 0.18 1.45 2.03
N THR A 101 0.24 1.21 3.33
CA THR A 101 1.34 0.46 3.94
C THR A 101 0.88 -0.94 4.36
N THR A 102 1.80 -1.89 4.33
CA THR A 102 1.59 -3.24 4.85
C THR A 102 2.80 -3.71 5.64
N LEU A 103 2.60 -4.63 6.57
CA LEU A 103 3.65 -5.20 7.41
C LEU A 103 4.18 -6.50 6.82
N VAL A 104 5.48 -6.69 6.94
CA VAL A 104 6.14 -7.97 6.64
C VAL A 104 5.77 -9.01 7.70
N GLN A 105 5.24 -10.13 7.25
CA GLN A 105 4.82 -11.26 8.06
C GLN A 105 5.87 -12.37 8.01
N SER A 106 6.14 -13.00 9.15
CA SER A 106 7.08 -14.12 9.19
C SER A 106 6.45 -15.37 8.59
N ALA A 107 7.19 -16.05 7.71
CA ALA A 107 6.81 -17.35 7.18
C ALA A 107 7.83 -18.42 7.64
N PRO A 108 7.46 -19.35 8.54
CA PRO A 108 8.40 -20.34 9.07
C PRO A 108 8.99 -21.23 7.98
N GLY A 109 10.32 -21.27 7.87
CA GLY A 109 11.02 -22.11 6.89
C GLY A 109 11.05 -21.56 5.46
N GLU A 110 10.46 -20.39 5.22
CA GLU A 110 10.40 -19.72 3.92
C GLU A 110 10.85 -18.25 4.02
N LYS A 111 10.89 -17.53 2.89
CA LYS A 111 11.07 -16.06 2.92
C LYS A 111 9.83 -15.42 3.55
N ASN A 112 10.03 -14.33 4.30
CA ASN A 112 8.93 -13.57 4.88
C ASN A 112 7.98 -13.07 3.77
N THR A 113 6.72 -12.89 4.10
CA THR A 113 5.66 -12.55 3.14
C THR A 113 5.05 -11.19 3.45
N TRP A 114 4.32 -10.64 2.48
CA TRP A 114 3.52 -9.45 2.66
C TRP A 114 2.27 -9.53 1.78
N SER A 115 1.25 -8.76 2.14
CA SER A 115 0.01 -8.68 1.35
C SER A 115 -0.66 -7.32 1.49
N PHE A 116 -1.32 -6.85 0.43
CA PHE A 116 -2.04 -5.59 0.39
C PHE A 116 -3.29 -5.74 -0.49
N SER A 117 -4.46 -5.42 0.07
CA SER A 117 -5.75 -5.54 -0.63
C SER A 117 -6.40 -4.20 -0.88
N PHE A 118 -7.05 -4.04 -2.02
CA PHE A 118 -7.77 -2.83 -2.41
C PHE A 118 -8.94 -3.14 -3.33
N ASP A 119 -9.94 -2.26 -3.33
CA ASP A 119 -11.13 -2.31 -4.18
C ASP A 119 -10.89 -1.49 -5.46
N THR A 120 -11.26 -2.06 -6.61
CA THR A 120 -11.14 -1.44 -7.93
C THR A 120 -12.45 -0.84 -8.46
N ALA A 121 -13.52 -0.81 -7.67
CA ALA A 121 -14.84 -0.33 -8.11
C ALA A 121 -14.84 1.11 -8.67
N THR A 122 -13.93 1.97 -8.19
CA THR A 122 -13.80 3.36 -8.67
C THR A 122 -12.71 3.54 -9.72
N PHE A 123 -12.06 2.47 -10.17
CA PHE A 123 -10.92 2.52 -11.08
C PHE A 123 -11.41 2.50 -12.54
N GLY A 124 -10.65 3.15 -13.43
CA GLY A 124 -10.86 3.05 -14.87
C GLY A 124 -10.13 1.85 -15.49
N PRO A 125 -10.56 1.36 -16.66
CA PRO A 125 -9.82 0.31 -17.38
C PRO A 125 -8.49 0.85 -17.89
N ASP A 126 -7.38 0.22 -17.50
CA ASP A 126 -6.02 0.61 -17.87
C ASP A 126 -5.01 -0.49 -17.50
N THR A 127 -3.73 -0.27 -17.81
CA THR A 127 -2.61 -0.99 -17.18
C THR A 127 -2.16 -0.23 -15.95
N TYR A 128 -2.06 -0.93 -14.82
CA TYR A 128 -1.64 -0.37 -13.54
C TYR A 128 -0.23 -0.87 -13.19
N LEU A 129 0.65 0.07 -12.82
CA LEU A 129 1.97 -0.20 -12.27
C LEU A 129 1.86 -0.33 -10.75
N VAL A 130 2.31 -1.47 -10.24
CA VAL A 130 2.49 -1.74 -8.82
C VAL A 130 3.94 -1.49 -8.46
N THR A 131 4.17 -0.63 -7.47
CA THR A 131 5.48 -0.37 -6.88
C THR A 131 5.41 -0.69 -5.39
N VAL A 132 6.36 -1.48 -4.91
CA VAL A 132 6.49 -1.84 -3.49
C VAL A 132 7.84 -1.37 -3.01
N THR A 133 7.87 -0.53 -1.98
CA THR A 133 9.10 0.02 -1.42
C THR A 133 9.19 -0.20 0.08
N GLY A 134 10.40 -0.47 0.59
CA GLY A 134 10.65 -0.50 2.03
C GLY A 134 10.60 0.90 2.63
N VAL A 135 9.80 1.09 3.68
CA VAL A 135 9.65 2.40 4.34
C VAL A 135 10.90 2.77 5.13
N THR A 136 11.41 1.82 5.92
CA THR A 136 12.58 2.01 6.79
C THR A 136 13.84 1.34 6.26
N VAL A 137 13.70 0.46 5.26
CA VAL A 137 14.80 -0.27 4.64
C VAL A 137 15.03 0.27 3.23
N PRO A 138 16.09 1.07 3.01
CA PRO A 138 16.35 1.65 1.71
C PRO A 138 16.70 0.57 0.68
N ASN A 139 16.44 0.85 -0.60
CA ASN A 139 16.72 -0.02 -1.75
C ASN A 139 15.92 -1.34 -1.80
N ALA A 140 15.02 -1.57 -0.84
CA ALA A 140 14.02 -2.62 -0.94
C ALA A 140 12.93 -2.14 -1.91
N VAL A 141 13.00 -2.56 -3.18
CA VAL A 141 12.05 -2.12 -4.22
C VAL A 141 11.66 -3.31 -5.11
N ALA A 142 10.37 -3.40 -5.43
CA ALA A 142 9.84 -4.29 -6.46
C ALA A 142 8.81 -3.56 -7.32
N THR A 143 8.75 -3.89 -8.60
CA THR A 143 7.76 -3.35 -9.54
C THR A 143 7.15 -4.46 -10.37
N SER A 144 5.83 -4.39 -10.59
CA SER A 144 5.09 -5.28 -11.47
C SER A 144 3.92 -4.52 -12.08
N SER A 145 3.22 -5.09 -13.06
CA SER A 145 2.03 -4.45 -13.64
C SER A 145 0.92 -5.46 -13.92
N PHE A 146 -0.33 -4.99 -13.88
CA PHE A 146 -1.50 -5.79 -14.24
C PHE A 146 -2.44 -4.99 -15.14
N SER A 147 -3.27 -5.70 -15.90
CA SER A 147 -4.32 -5.09 -16.73
C SER A 147 -5.65 -5.13 -15.99
N LEU A 148 -6.34 -3.99 -15.92
CA LEU A 148 -7.70 -3.89 -15.42
C LEU A 148 -8.63 -3.65 -16.61
N VAL A 149 -9.53 -4.58 -16.86
CA VAL A 149 -10.50 -4.50 -17.96
C VAL A 149 -11.90 -4.20 -17.45
N ALA A 150 -12.76 -3.65 -18.31
CA ALA A 150 -14.14 -3.41 -17.94
C ALA A 150 -14.84 -4.73 -17.55
N SER A 151 -15.58 -4.72 -16.44
CA SER A 151 -16.46 -5.83 -16.08
C SER A 151 -17.50 -5.99 -17.20
N THR A 152 -17.56 -7.17 -17.82
CA THR A 152 -18.72 -7.51 -18.63
C THR A 152 -19.92 -7.62 -17.69
N PRO A 153 -21.03 -6.91 -17.94
CA PRO A 153 -22.23 -7.14 -17.16
C PRO A 153 -22.58 -8.62 -17.31
N THR A 154 -22.59 -9.35 -16.19
CA THR A 154 -23.21 -10.67 -16.16
C THR A 154 -24.63 -10.46 -16.67
N GLN A 155 -24.99 -11.09 -17.78
CA GLN A 155 -26.39 -11.14 -18.19
C GLN A 155 -27.14 -11.77 -17.04
N THR A 156 -27.88 -10.96 -16.27
CA THR A 156 -28.93 -11.46 -15.39
C THR A 156 -29.74 -12.43 -16.25
N PRO A 157 -29.86 -13.72 -15.88
CA PRO A 157 -30.84 -14.57 -16.54
C PRO A 157 -32.16 -13.83 -16.43
N ASP A 158 -32.79 -13.50 -17.57
CA ASP A 158 -34.16 -13.03 -17.57
C ASP A 158 -34.95 -14.03 -16.71
N LEU A 159 -35.34 -13.61 -15.49
CA LEU A 159 -36.33 -14.35 -14.75
C LEU A 159 -37.52 -14.48 -15.69
N PRO A 160 -38.12 -15.67 -15.88
CA PRO A 160 -39.32 -15.77 -16.67
C PRO A 160 -40.35 -14.81 -16.09
N THR A 161 -40.67 -13.76 -16.85
CA THR A 161 -41.74 -12.84 -16.53
C THR A 161 -43.00 -13.69 -16.39
N LEU A 162 -43.51 -13.81 -15.16
CA LEU A 162 -44.81 -14.43 -14.91
C LEU A 162 -45.83 -13.77 -15.86
N PRO A 163 -46.70 -14.52 -16.56
CA PRO A 163 -47.63 -13.92 -17.51
C PRO A 163 -48.47 -12.85 -16.80
N THR A 164 -48.32 -11.61 -17.27
CA THR A 164 -49.22 -10.51 -16.94
C THR A 164 -50.64 -10.94 -17.32
N THR A 165 -51.52 -11.14 -16.34
CA THR A 165 -52.97 -11.15 -16.60
C THR A 165 -53.33 -9.85 -17.30
N GLN A 166 -53.78 -9.94 -18.56
CA GLN A 166 -54.35 -8.83 -19.29
C GLN A 166 -55.47 -8.21 -18.44
N GLN A 167 -55.23 -7.01 -17.93
CA GLN A 167 -56.28 -6.20 -17.36
C GLN A 167 -57.09 -5.64 -18.53
N THR A 168 -58.36 -6.05 -18.62
CA THR A 168 -59.35 -5.46 -19.53
C THR A 168 -59.43 -3.96 -19.26
N THR A 169 -58.97 -3.14 -20.21
CA THR A 169 -59.17 -1.70 -20.19
C THR A 169 -60.64 -1.40 -20.52
N ILE A 170 -61.39 -0.90 -19.55
CA ILE A 170 -62.63 -0.18 -19.80
C ILE A 170 -62.23 1.13 -20.51
N PRO A 171 -62.85 1.52 -21.64
CA PRO A 171 -62.50 2.75 -22.33
C PRO A 171 -62.86 3.94 -21.43
N THR A 172 -61.85 4.73 -21.04
CA THR A 172 -62.08 6.03 -20.41
C THR A 172 -62.20 7.07 -21.52
N GLU A 173 -63.39 7.64 -21.62
CA GLU A 173 -63.79 8.72 -22.52
C GLU A 173 -62.93 9.97 -22.26
N SER A 174 -62.26 10.45 -23.31
CA SER A 174 -61.41 11.63 -23.27
C SER A 174 -62.26 12.91 -23.23
N THR A 175 -62.38 13.53 -22.05
CA THR A 175 -62.85 14.92 -21.94
C THR A 175 -61.69 15.85 -22.32
N PRO A 176 -61.87 16.80 -23.25
CA PRO A 176 -60.79 17.68 -23.70
C PRO A 176 -60.36 18.68 -22.61
N PRO A 177 -59.09 19.13 -22.63
CA PRO A 177 -58.55 20.08 -21.65
C PRO A 177 -59.22 21.46 -21.78
N PRO A 178 -59.41 22.22 -20.69
CA PRO A 178 -59.95 23.58 -20.79
C PRO A 178 -58.95 24.46 -21.54
N THR A 179 -59.40 25.02 -22.66
CA THR A 179 -58.67 26.02 -23.43
C THR A 179 -58.67 27.33 -22.67
N THR A 180 -57.50 27.83 -22.28
CA THR A 180 -57.39 29.16 -21.66
C THR A 180 -57.28 30.21 -22.77
N THR A 181 -58.43 30.79 -23.12
CA THR A 181 -58.55 31.90 -24.09
C THR A 181 -58.16 33.22 -23.42
N ALA A 182 -57.21 33.93 -24.04
CA ALA A 182 -56.86 35.31 -23.69
C ALA A 182 -58.06 36.25 -23.88
N GLY A 183 -58.37 37.06 -22.86
CA GLY A 183 -59.38 38.11 -22.95
C GLY A 183 -59.45 38.97 -21.69
N VAL A 184 -58.88 40.17 -21.77
CA VAL A 184 -59.11 41.26 -20.80
C VAL A 184 -60.48 41.89 -21.09
N PRO A 185 -61.34 42.13 -20.08
CA PRO A 185 -61.80 43.50 -19.78
C PRO A 185 -61.93 43.73 -18.24
N VAL A 186 -61.32 44.74 -17.62
CA VAL A 186 -61.71 46.17 -17.56
C VAL A 186 -63.10 46.43 -16.94
N ILE A 187 -63.09 46.66 -15.61
CA ILE A 187 -63.82 47.65 -14.75
C ILE A 187 -65.39 47.55 -14.69
N ILE A 188 -66.19 47.96 -13.68
CA ILE A 188 -66.21 48.79 -12.45
C ILE A 188 -67.43 48.25 -11.62
N LEU A 189 -67.62 48.35 -10.29
CA LEU A 189 -68.07 49.59 -9.60
C LEU A 189 -68.57 49.36 -8.14
N ILE A 190 -68.08 50.22 -7.24
CA ILE A 190 -68.64 50.81 -6.00
C ILE A 190 -68.78 49.99 -4.71
N GLY A 191 -68.11 50.53 -3.68
CA GLY A 191 -68.38 50.34 -2.25
C GLY A 191 -67.51 51.25 -1.35
N MET A 192 -67.66 52.58 -1.50
CA MET A 192 -67.46 53.68 -0.51
C MET A 192 -66.29 53.57 0.51
N VAL A 193 -65.23 54.38 0.41
CA VAL A 193 -65.11 55.76 0.96
C VAL A 193 -65.37 55.86 2.48
N THR A 194 -64.29 56.06 3.24
CA THR A 194 -64.10 57.12 4.27
C THR A 194 -62.71 56.92 4.91
N LEU A 195 -61.74 57.80 4.62
CA LEU A 195 -61.31 58.95 5.44
C LEU A 195 -59.93 58.65 6.08
N ILE A 196 -58.83 59.03 5.42
CA ILE A 196 -58.03 60.23 5.73
C ILE A 196 -57.76 60.38 7.24
N LEU A 197 -56.51 60.17 7.66
CA LEU A 197 -55.80 61.02 8.64
C LEU A 197 -54.30 60.65 8.71
N THR A 198 -53.47 61.60 8.23
CA THR A 198 -52.12 62.00 8.74
C THR A 198 -51.02 60.92 8.83
N GLY A 199 -49.90 60.98 8.10
CA GLY A 199 -49.10 62.17 7.84
C GLY A 199 -48.44 62.68 9.12
N PHE A 200 -47.15 62.37 9.30
CA PHE A 200 -46.17 63.17 10.05
C PHE A 200 -46.20 63.16 11.60
N GLY A 201 -45.04 62.88 12.21
CA GLY A 201 -44.71 63.48 13.53
C GLY A 201 -44.10 62.56 14.59
N ILE A 202 -42.76 62.50 14.60
CA ILE A 202 -41.89 62.82 15.76
C ILE A 202 -42.37 62.39 17.17
N GLY A 203 -41.61 61.47 17.77
CA GLY A 203 -40.86 61.80 18.99
C GLY A 203 -41.28 61.17 20.32
N ARG A 204 -40.26 60.57 20.97
CA ARG A 204 -40.02 60.52 22.43
C ARG A 204 -40.87 59.48 23.21
N ARG A 205 -40.35 58.67 24.16
CA ARG A 205 -39.39 58.95 25.25
C ARG A 205 -38.80 57.65 25.85
N ARG A 206 -37.50 57.73 26.18
CA ARG A 206 -36.82 57.38 27.45
C ARG A 206 -37.20 56.09 28.18
N ARG A 207 -36.20 55.20 28.38
CA ARG A 207 -35.32 55.27 29.56
C ARG A 207 -33.88 55.06 29.12
#